data_AF-A0A524A7R2-F1
#
_entry.id   AF-A0A524A7R2-F1
#
_cell.length_a   1.000
_cell.length_b   1.000
_cell.length_c   1.000
_cell.angle_alpha   90.00
_cell.angle_beta   90.00
_cell.angle_gamma   90.00
#
_symmetry.space_group_name_H-M   'P 1'
#
loop_
_entity.id
_entity.type
_entity.pdbx_description
1 polymer ?
#
loop_
_entity_poly.entity_id
_entity_poly.type
_entity_poly.pdbx_seq_one_letter_code
_entity_poly.pdbx_strand_id
1 'polypeptide(L)'
;MPVLKDTEIHISIDELLRAQGSAAQRPAVREVAHWAIAEAQRLARPEGVWALLPVHQVDGERARVGEAWLRVGPHADLLAPARQALVSVSTIGPALEAEARRLIQEGSLLESFMLESAGVLALAAVGDSLRRLAEDLAAQREWGVSLALAPGSLVGWPVHDQKALCSLLDLAAIGVTLNSWQVLVPHKSASRLVGLGPGYTARRVESACRFCPQRETCWRRH
;
A
#
# COMPACT_ATOMS: atom_id res chain seq x y z
N MET A 1 2.26 -19.18 0.17
CA MET A 1 3.02 -18.01 0.69
C MET A 1 2.35 -17.52 1.96
N PRO A 2 3.08 -16.91 2.91
CA PRO A 2 2.48 -16.42 4.15
C PRO A 2 1.45 -15.30 3.87
N VAL A 3 0.36 -15.34 4.63
CA VAL A 3 -0.69 -14.33 4.62
C VAL A 3 -0.77 -13.70 6.00
N LEU A 4 -0.59 -12.39 6.06
CA LEU A 4 -0.93 -11.55 7.20
C LEU A 4 -2.45 -11.40 7.24
N LYS A 5 -3.06 -11.78 8.35
CA LYS A 5 -4.50 -11.63 8.63
C LYS A 5 -4.71 -10.82 9.90
N ASP A 6 -5.97 -10.48 10.17
CA ASP A 6 -6.42 -9.93 11.46
C ASP A 6 -5.66 -8.66 11.86
N THR A 7 -5.25 -7.85 10.87
CA THR A 7 -4.65 -6.54 11.17
C THR A 7 -5.71 -5.63 11.75
N GLU A 8 -5.48 -5.16 12.97
CA GLU A 8 -6.36 -4.21 13.63
C GLU A 8 -6.38 -2.87 12.86
N ILE A 9 -7.58 -2.43 12.49
CA ILE A 9 -7.79 -1.17 11.77
C ILE A 9 -8.19 -0.10 12.77
N HIS A 10 -7.25 0.79 13.06
CA HIS A 10 -7.49 2.01 13.82
C HIS A 10 -7.49 3.20 12.87
N ILE A 11 -8.64 3.86 12.75
CA ILE A 11 -8.79 5.07 11.94
C ILE A 11 -9.09 6.23 12.88
N SER A 12 -8.20 7.22 12.89
CA SER A 12 -8.44 8.46 13.64
C SER A 12 -9.40 9.37 12.89
N ILE A 13 -10.32 9.99 13.63
CA ILE A 13 -11.23 11.01 13.09
C ILE A 13 -10.47 12.19 12.49
N ASP A 14 -9.37 12.60 13.11
CA ASP A 14 -8.56 13.73 12.65
C ASP A 14 -7.79 13.37 11.38
N GLU A 15 -7.38 12.11 11.22
CA GLU A 15 -6.76 11.64 9.98
C GLU A 15 -7.77 11.57 8.83
N LEU A 16 -8.97 11.06 9.10
CA LEU A 16 -10.04 10.99 8.10
C LEU A 16 -10.46 12.39 7.63
N LEU A 17 -10.52 13.34 8.55
CA LEU A 17 -10.95 14.71 8.26
C LEU A 17 -9.81 15.64 7.80
N ARG A 18 -8.55 15.18 7.77
CA ARG A 18 -7.37 16.02 7.46
C ARG A 18 -7.51 16.78 6.15
N ALA A 19 -8.06 16.15 5.12
CA ALA A 19 -8.21 16.75 3.80
C ALA A 19 -9.38 17.75 3.68
N GLN A 20 -10.25 17.86 4.70
CA GLN A 20 -11.51 18.61 4.61
C GLN A 20 -11.39 20.08 5.07
N GLY A 21 -10.24 20.50 5.57
CA GLY A 21 -10.01 21.88 6.01
C GLY A 21 -11.06 22.35 7.02
N SER A 22 -11.62 23.55 6.82
CA SER A 22 -12.65 24.11 7.72
C SER A 22 -13.98 23.35 7.71
N ALA A 23 -14.27 22.58 6.66
CA ALA A 23 -15.49 21.77 6.59
C ALA A 23 -15.50 20.65 7.64
N ALA A 24 -14.32 20.20 8.11
CA ALA A 24 -14.18 19.23 9.20
C ALA A 24 -14.85 19.66 10.51
N GLN A 25 -15.09 20.96 10.71
CA GLN A 25 -15.72 21.47 11.94
C GLN A 25 -17.25 21.42 11.90
N ARG A 26 -17.85 21.13 10.75
CA ARG A 26 -19.32 21.05 10.62
C ARG A 26 -19.83 19.78 11.31
N PRO A 27 -20.83 19.86 12.22
CA PRO A 27 -21.34 18.69 12.94
C PRO A 27 -21.77 17.54 12.02
N ALA A 28 -22.49 17.84 10.93
CA ALA A 28 -22.93 16.83 9.96
C ALA A 28 -21.75 16.09 9.29
N VAL A 29 -20.62 16.77 9.04
CA VAL A 29 -19.43 16.14 8.47
C VAL A 29 -18.77 15.20 9.47
N ARG A 30 -18.69 15.60 10.74
CA ARG A 30 -18.15 14.75 11.82
C ARG A 30 -19.02 13.53 12.08
N GLU A 31 -20.33 13.69 12.06
CA GLU A 31 -21.29 12.58 12.22
C GLU A 31 -21.10 11.52 11.13
N VAL A 32 -21.07 11.94 9.86
CA VAL A 32 -20.82 11.03 8.74
C VAL A 32 -19.42 10.41 8.82
N ALA A 33 -18.40 11.15 9.28
CA ALA A 33 -17.07 10.61 9.44
C ALA A 33 -17.00 9.53 10.54
N HIS A 34 -17.69 9.71 11.67
CA HIS A 34 -17.81 8.67 12.70
C HIS A 34 -18.51 7.43 12.18
N TRP A 35 -19.63 7.60 11.46
CA TRP A 35 -20.32 6.50 10.80
C TRP A 35 -19.38 5.77 9.82
N ALA A 36 -18.65 6.50 8.98
CA ALA A 36 -17.74 5.91 8.00
C ALA A 36 -16.60 5.11 8.62
N ILE A 37 -16.07 5.55 9.78
CA ILE A 37 -15.06 4.80 10.55
C ILE A 37 -15.64 3.47 11.05
N ALA A 38 -16.80 3.52 11.70
CA ALA A 38 -17.46 2.33 12.22
C ALA A 38 -17.80 1.33 11.09
N GLU A 39 -18.28 1.85 9.97
CA GLU A 39 -18.64 1.05 8.81
C GLU A 39 -17.40 0.45 8.13
N ALA A 40 -16.31 1.19 8.02
CA ALA A 40 -15.05 0.66 7.53
C ALA A 40 -14.51 -0.47 8.41
N GLN A 41 -14.58 -0.35 9.74
CA GLN A 41 -14.19 -1.41 10.67
C GLN A 41 -15.05 -2.68 10.49
N ARG A 42 -16.35 -2.50 10.23
CA ARG A 42 -17.29 -3.61 10.03
C ARG A 42 -17.07 -4.32 8.69
N LEU A 43 -16.85 -3.56 7.62
CA LEU A 43 -16.78 -4.07 6.24
C LEU A 43 -15.39 -4.55 5.84
N ALA A 44 -14.33 -3.93 6.35
CA ALA A 44 -12.96 -4.27 5.96
C ALA A 44 -12.60 -5.70 6.37
N ARG A 45 -11.88 -6.38 5.48
CA ARG A 45 -11.23 -7.67 5.69
C ARG A 45 -9.76 -7.51 5.36
N PRO A 46 -8.95 -6.99 6.30
CA PRO A 46 -7.55 -6.67 6.05
C PRO A 46 -6.72 -7.94 5.91
N GLU A 47 -6.13 -8.14 4.74
CA GLU A 47 -5.25 -9.26 4.44
C GLU A 47 -4.03 -8.78 3.64
N GLY A 48 -2.90 -9.47 3.80
CA GLY A 48 -1.69 -9.19 3.04
C GLY A 48 -0.89 -10.45 2.73
N VAL A 49 -0.71 -10.77 1.45
CA VAL A 49 0.19 -11.84 1.01
C VAL A 49 1.57 -11.27 0.77
N TRP A 50 2.61 -12.00 1.20
CA TRP A 50 3.98 -11.54 1.03
C TRP A 50 4.96 -12.69 0.80
N ALA A 51 6.13 -12.34 0.29
CA ALA A 51 7.27 -13.24 0.14
C ALA A 51 8.57 -12.48 0.39
N LEU A 52 9.54 -13.15 1.02
CA LEU A 52 10.91 -12.66 1.13
C LEU A 52 11.75 -13.35 0.06
N LEU A 53 12.22 -12.57 -0.91
CA LEU A 53 12.88 -13.08 -2.11
C LEU A 53 14.30 -12.52 -2.24
N PRO A 54 15.27 -13.29 -2.79
CA PRO A 54 16.61 -12.77 -3.04
C PRO A 54 16.59 -11.63 -4.06
N VAL A 55 17.44 -10.63 -3.84
CA VAL A 55 17.78 -9.64 -4.87
C VAL A 55 19.10 -10.05 -5.48
N HIS A 56 19.06 -10.48 -6.74
CA HIS A 56 20.23 -11.06 -7.41
C HIS A 56 21.12 -9.99 -8.03
N GLN A 57 20.52 -8.96 -8.63
CA GLN A 57 21.24 -7.97 -9.40
C GLN A 57 20.41 -6.70 -9.54
N VAL A 58 21.10 -5.55 -9.54
CA VAL A 58 20.59 -4.28 -10.07
C VAL A 58 21.46 -3.91 -11.28
N ASP A 59 20.82 -3.60 -12.40
CA ASP A 59 21.45 -3.31 -13.68
C ASP A 59 20.74 -2.14 -14.36
N GLY A 60 21.37 -0.97 -14.30
CA GLY A 60 20.78 0.29 -14.76
C GLY A 60 19.43 0.54 -14.09
N GLU A 61 18.37 0.58 -14.89
CA GLU A 61 17.00 0.84 -14.45
C GLU A 61 16.22 -0.42 -14.02
N ARG A 62 16.90 -1.56 -13.87
CA ARG A 62 16.26 -2.86 -13.60
C ARG A 62 16.80 -3.53 -12.35
N ALA A 63 15.96 -4.29 -11.68
CA ALA A 63 16.35 -5.16 -10.58
C ALA A 63 15.80 -6.58 -10.79
N ARG A 64 16.62 -7.60 -10.53
CA ARG A 64 16.21 -9.01 -10.52
C ARG A 64 15.87 -9.43 -9.11
N VAL A 65 14.58 -9.65 -8.85
CA VAL A 65 14.03 -10.06 -7.55
C VAL A 65 13.37 -11.43 -7.71
N GLY A 66 13.91 -12.45 -7.03
CA GLY A 66 13.58 -13.84 -7.32
C GLY A 66 13.75 -14.14 -8.81
N GLU A 67 12.70 -14.67 -9.43
CA GLU A 67 12.70 -15.01 -10.86
C GLU A 67 12.22 -13.88 -11.78
N ALA A 68 11.84 -12.71 -11.24
CA ALA A 68 11.32 -11.60 -12.04
C ALA A 68 12.36 -10.50 -12.26
N TRP A 69 12.33 -9.90 -13.44
CA TRP A 69 12.97 -8.62 -13.73
C TRP A 69 11.95 -7.50 -13.58
N LEU A 70 12.25 -6.54 -12.69
CA LEU A 70 11.45 -5.35 -12.45
C LEU A 70 12.14 -4.16 -13.13
N ARG A 71 11.39 -3.39 -13.93
CA ARG A 71 11.87 -2.13 -14.54
C ARG A 71 11.52 -0.96 -13.62
N VAL A 72 12.30 -0.81 -12.56
CA VAL A 72 12.07 0.19 -11.51
C VAL A 72 12.36 1.62 -12.00
N GLY A 73 13.05 1.76 -13.14
CA GLY A 73 13.39 3.06 -13.72
C GLY A 73 14.65 3.65 -13.08
N PRO A 74 14.84 4.98 -13.13
CA PRO A 74 16.06 5.66 -12.66
C PRO A 74 16.34 5.49 -11.16
N HIS A 75 15.39 4.95 -10.40
CA HIS A 75 15.49 4.71 -8.96
C HIS A 75 15.71 3.23 -8.60
N ALA A 76 16.13 2.39 -9.56
CA ALA A 76 16.48 0.99 -9.29
C ALA A 76 17.68 0.84 -8.33
N ASP A 77 18.54 1.86 -8.25
CA ASP A 77 19.66 1.97 -7.32
C ASP A 77 19.23 1.89 -5.85
N LEU A 78 17.98 2.26 -5.53
CA LEU A 78 17.40 2.08 -4.19
C LEU A 78 17.38 0.62 -3.73
N LEU A 79 17.47 -0.34 -4.66
CA LEU A 79 17.54 -1.79 -4.39
C LEU A 79 18.97 -2.34 -4.41
N ALA A 80 19.98 -1.56 -4.81
CA ALA A 80 21.36 -2.03 -4.93
C ALA A 80 21.96 -2.55 -3.60
N PRO A 81 21.64 -1.97 -2.42
CA PRO A 81 22.11 -2.50 -1.14
C PRO A 81 21.35 -3.75 -0.65
N ALA A 82 20.27 -4.15 -1.33
CA ALA A 82 19.42 -5.25 -0.90
C ALA A 82 20.09 -6.61 -1.14
N ARG A 83 20.00 -7.47 -0.13
CA ARG A 83 20.25 -8.91 -0.26
C ARG A 83 18.95 -9.67 -0.50
N GLN A 84 17.88 -9.21 0.12
CA GLN A 84 16.53 -9.73 -0.04
C GLN A 84 15.55 -8.58 -0.23
N ALA A 85 14.37 -8.87 -0.76
CA ALA A 85 13.27 -7.95 -0.81
C ALA A 85 12.01 -8.60 -0.29
N LEU A 86 11.29 -7.90 0.58
CA LEU A 86 9.92 -8.22 0.93
C LEU A 86 9.00 -7.67 -0.17
N VAL A 87 8.42 -8.59 -0.93
CA VAL A 87 7.37 -8.30 -1.92
C VAL A 87 6.03 -8.56 -1.25
N SER A 88 5.08 -7.63 -1.36
CA SER A 88 3.76 -7.81 -0.73
C SER A 88 2.63 -7.20 -1.55
N VAL A 89 1.44 -7.79 -1.40
CA VAL A 89 0.16 -7.21 -1.81
C VAL A 89 -0.78 -7.25 -0.62
N SER A 90 -1.42 -6.12 -0.32
CA SER A 90 -2.45 -6.00 0.70
C SER A 90 -3.79 -5.62 0.11
N THR A 91 -4.87 -5.99 0.81
CA THR A 91 -6.25 -5.60 0.50
C THR A 91 -7.07 -5.44 1.78
N ILE A 92 -8.19 -4.74 1.70
CA ILE A 92 -9.25 -4.76 2.74
C ILE A 92 -10.52 -5.47 2.26
N GLY A 93 -10.43 -6.21 1.16
CA GLY A 93 -11.56 -6.87 0.53
C GLY A 93 -12.49 -5.91 -0.23
N PRO A 94 -13.52 -6.45 -0.91
CA PRO A 94 -14.39 -5.68 -1.80
C PRO A 94 -15.56 -4.97 -1.11
N ALA A 95 -15.89 -5.35 0.13
CA ALA A 95 -17.18 -5.01 0.74
C ALA A 95 -17.36 -3.49 0.95
N LEU A 96 -16.31 -2.81 1.38
CA LEU A 96 -16.32 -1.35 1.55
C LEU A 96 -16.53 -0.62 0.22
N GLU A 97 -15.82 -1.06 -0.82
CA GLU A 97 -15.96 -0.49 -2.17
C GLU A 97 -17.37 -0.74 -2.75
N ALA A 98 -17.94 -1.92 -2.51
CA ALA A 98 -19.31 -2.22 -2.92
C ALA A 98 -20.33 -1.31 -2.22
N GLU A 99 -20.18 -1.09 -0.93
CA GLU A 99 -21.05 -0.21 -0.15
C GLU A 99 -20.92 1.27 -0.58
N ALA A 100 -19.70 1.75 -0.80
CA ALA A 100 -19.47 3.09 -1.31
C ALA A 100 -20.16 3.31 -2.68
N ARG A 101 -20.15 2.31 -3.57
CA ARG A 101 -20.87 2.37 -4.85
C ARG A 101 -22.38 2.39 -4.67
N ARG A 102 -22.93 1.62 -3.73
CA ARG A 102 -24.36 1.63 -3.39
C ARG A 102 -24.81 3.01 -2.94
N LEU A 103 -24.05 3.64 -2.05
CA LEU A 103 -24.33 5.00 -1.53
C LEU A 103 -24.34 6.06 -2.65
N ILE A 104 -23.46 5.94 -3.64
CA ILE A 104 -23.48 6.82 -4.82
C ILE A 104 -24.80 6.66 -5.60
N GLN A 105 -25.24 5.41 -5.81
CA GLN A 105 -26.48 5.12 -6.54
C GLN A 105 -27.72 5.65 -5.81
N GLU A 106 -27.65 5.78 -4.48
CA GLU A 106 -28.72 6.31 -3.64
C GLU A 106 -28.64 7.84 -3.43
N GLY A 107 -27.61 8.50 -3.95
CA GLY A 107 -27.42 9.94 -3.82
C GLY A 107 -26.72 10.38 -2.52
N SER A 108 -26.28 9.45 -1.68
CA SER A 108 -25.53 9.68 -0.43
C SER A 108 -24.04 9.90 -0.71
N LEU A 109 -23.74 11.01 -1.40
CA LEU A 109 -22.38 11.30 -1.89
C LEU A 109 -21.37 11.58 -0.78
N LEU A 110 -21.78 12.23 0.32
CA LEU A 110 -20.88 12.55 1.43
C LEU A 110 -20.48 11.28 2.18
N GLU A 111 -21.45 10.41 2.44
CA GLU A 111 -21.28 9.10 3.07
C GLU A 111 -20.35 8.22 2.24
N SER A 112 -20.61 8.11 0.93
CA SER A 112 -19.75 7.37 0.02
C SER A 112 -18.31 7.88 0.05
N PHE A 113 -18.13 9.21 -0.04
CA PHE A 113 -16.82 9.83 -0.04
C PHE A 113 -16.06 9.64 1.29
N MET A 114 -16.75 9.74 2.43
CA MET A 114 -16.14 9.49 3.74
C MET A 114 -15.79 8.01 3.92
N LEU A 115 -16.65 7.09 3.47
CA LEU A 115 -16.38 5.66 3.51
C LEU A 115 -15.19 5.28 2.63
N GLU A 116 -15.12 5.80 1.41
CA GLU A 116 -13.97 5.65 0.52
C GLU A 116 -12.67 6.13 1.16
N SER A 117 -12.72 7.30 1.82
CA SER A 117 -11.59 7.89 2.53
C SER A 117 -11.14 7.00 3.71
N ALA A 118 -12.09 6.50 4.50
CA ALA A 118 -11.83 5.54 5.58
C ALA A 118 -11.20 4.25 5.04
N GLY A 119 -11.65 3.75 3.88
CA GLY A 119 -11.06 2.59 3.22
C GLY A 119 -9.59 2.79 2.81
N VAL A 120 -9.18 4.01 2.45
CA VAL A 120 -7.75 4.28 2.18
C VAL A 120 -6.92 4.21 3.48
N LEU A 121 -7.47 4.68 4.60
CA LEU A 121 -6.79 4.61 5.91
C LEU A 121 -6.74 3.16 6.43
N ALA A 122 -7.81 2.39 6.26
CA ALA A 122 -7.83 0.96 6.56
C ALA A 122 -6.75 0.19 5.78
N LEU A 123 -6.62 0.43 4.48
CA LEU A 123 -5.58 -0.19 3.66
C LEU A 123 -4.16 0.23 4.10
N ALA A 124 -3.99 1.48 4.53
CA ALA A 124 -2.72 1.98 5.05
C ALA A 124 -2.27 1.20 6.30
N ALA A 125 -3.20 0.88 7.21
CA ALA A 125 -2.90 0.09 8.41
C ALA A 125 -2.34 -1.30 8.10
N VAL A 126 -2.88 -1.99 7.08
CA VAL A 126 -2.31 -3.27 6.59
C VAL A 126 -0.90 -3.07 6.03
N GLY A 127 -0.71 -1.99 5.26
CA GLY A 127 0.59 -1.60 4.74
C GLY A 127 1.60 -1.23 5.84
N ASP A 128 1.17 -0.65 6.97
CA ASP A 128 2.02 -0.38 8.13
C ASP A 128 2.47 -1.68 8.80
N SER A 129 1.58 -2.67 8.93
CA SER A 129 1.93 -3.99 9.48
C SER A 129 2.94 -4.74 8.59
N LEU A 130 2.79 -4.69 7.27
CA LEU A 130 3.77 -5.26 6.34
C LEU A 130 5.12 -4.53 6.37
N ARG A 131 5.11 -3.20 6.60
CA ARG A 131 6.34 -2.42 6.80
C ARG A 131 7.05 -2.83 8.08
N ARG A 132 6.34 -2.91 9.21
CA ARG A 132 6.89 -3.41 10.48
C ARG A 132 7.47 -4.82 10.34
N LEU A 133 6.77 -5.70 9.63
CA LEU A 133 7.28 -7.03 9.33
C LEU A 133 8.63 -6.99 8.58
N ALA A 134 8.79 -6.12 7.59
CA ALA A 134 10.06 -5.95 6.90
C ALA A 134 11.17 -5.41 7.84
N GLU A 135 10.83 -4.46 8.70
CA GLU A 135 11.72 -3.91 9.73
C GLU A 135 12.21 -5.01 10.69
N ASP A 136 11.28 -5.83 11.20
CA ASP A 136 11.58 -6.93 12.13
C ASP A 136 12.46 -8.01 11.48
N LEU A 137 12.13 -8.40 10.24
CA LEU A 137 12.92 -9.38 9.48
C LEU A 137 14.35 -8.89 9.20
N ALA A 138 14.53 -7.59 8.97
CA ALA A 138 15.86 -6.98 8.80
C ALA A 138 16.60 -6.92 10.14
N ALA A 139 15.93 -6.50 11.22
CA ALA A 139 16.50 -6.38 12.55
C ALA A 139 17.03 -7.71 13.10
N GLN A 140 16.32 -8.83 12.84
CA GLN A 140 16.77 -10.19 13.17
C GLN A 140 18.13 -10.57 12.55
N ARG A 141 18.57 -9.86 11.51
CA ARG A 141 19.83 -10.07 10.79
C ARG A 141 20.80 -8.89 10.94
N GLU A 142 20.49 -7.94 11.82
CA GLU A 142 21.20 -6.66 11.98
C GLU A 142 21.25 -5.80 10.70
N TRP A 143 20.35 -6.06 9.76
CA TRP A 143 20.25 -5.36 8.47
C TRP A 143 19.40 -4.10 8.56
N GLY A 144 19.57 -3.22 7.57
CA GLY A 144 18.65 -2.11 7.35
C GLY A 144 17.62 -2.42 6.27
N VAL A 145 16.76 -1.44 6.02
CA VAL A 145 15.66 -1.49 5.06
C VAL A 145 15.70 -0.32 4.08
N SER A 146 15.13 -0.52 2.88
CA SER A 146 14.86 0.55 1.93
C SER A 146 13.56 1.29 2.24
N LEU A 147 13.20 2.25 1.39
CA LEU A 147 11.85 2.82 1.31
C LEU A 147 10.83 1.77 0.84
N ALA A 148 9.55 2.00 1.11
CA ALA A 148 8.45 1.24 0.52
C ALA A 148 8.20 1.70 -0.93
N LEU A 149 8.70 0.93 -1.89
CA LEU A 149 8.56 1.22 -3.31
C LEU A 149 7.28 0.57 -3.88
N ALA A 150 6.70 1.18 -4.91
CA ALA A 150 5.55 0.64 -5.63
C ALA A 150 5.58 1.01 -7.12
N PRO A 151 5.12 0.12 -8.01
CA PRO A 151 4.77 0.48 -9.37
C PRO A 151 3.74 1.62 -9.39
N GLY A 152 3.95 2.62 -10.25
CA GLY A 152 3.14 3.83 -10.35
C GLY A 152 3.52 4.94 -9.36
N SER A 153 4.36 4.69 -8.35
CA SER A 153 4.75 5.71 -7.37
C SER A 153 6.12 6.34 -7.61
N LEU A 154 7.03 5.66 -8.30
CA LEU A 154 8.35 6.21 -8.63
C LEU A 154 8.36 6.77 -10.05
N VAL A 155 9.09 7.86 -10.27
CA VAL A 155 9.43 8.30 -11.63
C VAL A 155 10.13 7.15 -12.35
N GLY A 156 9.60 6.77 -13.52
CA GLY A 156 10.12 5.68 -14.35
C GLY A 156 9.70 4.26 -13.94
N TRP A 157 8.91 4.06 -12.88
CA TRP A 157 8.28 2.77 -12.57
C TRP A 157 6.77 2.83 -12.85
N PRO A 158 6.30 2.48 -14.05
CA PRO A 158 4.90 2.58 -14.42
C PRO A 158 4.02 1.50 -13.77
N VAL A 159 2.72 1.76 -13.67
CA VAL A 159 1.76 0.82 -13.05
C VAL A 159 1.67 -0.52 -13.78
N HIS A 160 1.97 -0.58 -15.09
CA HIS A 160 1.92 -1.84 -15.83
C HIS A 160 2.95 -2.88 -15.36
N ASP A 161 4.05 -2.44 -14.74
CA ASP A 161 5.05 -3.32 -14.13
C ASP A 161 4.56 -3.97 -12.82
N GLN A 162 3.39 -3.58 -12.33
CA GLN A 162 2.69 -4.28 -11.25
C GLN A 162 2.47 -5.74 -11.56
N LYS A 163 2.29 -6.12 -12.84
CA LYS A 163 2.19 -7.53 -13.25
C LYS A 163 3.40 -8.35 -12.83
N ALA A 164 4.60 -7.85 -13.11
CA ALA A 164 5.85 -8.54 -12.83
C ALA A 164 6.12 -8.64 -11.32
N LEU A 165 5.77 -7.60 -10.56
CA LEU A 165 5.85 -7.63 -9.10
C LEU A 165 4.85 -8.64 -8.51
N CYS A 166 3.61 -8.63 -9.00
CA CYS A 166 2.55 -9.51 -8.52
C CYS A 166 2.75 -10.97 -8.90
N SER A 167 3.42 -11.29 -10.02
CA SER A 167 3.72 -12.68 -10.40
C SER A 167 4.66 -13.40 -9.42
N LEU A 168 5.30 -12.65 -8.53
CA LEU A 168 6.10 -13.19 -7.44
C LEU A 168 5.25 -13.65 -6.24
N LEU A 169 3.93 -13.47 -6.30
CA LEU A 169 3.01 -13.74 -5.21
C LEU A 169 1.81 -14.60 -5.65
N ASP A 170 1.27 -15.36 -4.70
CA ASP A 170 -0.02 -16.04 -4.85
C ASP A 170 -1.16 -15.10 -4.42
N LEU A 171 -1.60 -14.24 -5.34
CA LEU A 171 -2.64 -13.24 -5.05
C LEU A 171 -4.00 -13.87 -4.73
N ALA A 172 -4.29 -15.06 -5.26
CA ALA A 172 -5.55 -15.75 -5.04
C ALA A 172 -5.76 -16.09 -3.56
N ALA A 173 -4.69 -16.25 -2.78
CA ALA A 173 -4.72 -16.50 -1.35
C ALA A 173 -5.42 -15.39 -0.52
N ILE A 174 -5.54 -14.18 -1.07
CA ILE A 174 -6.26 -13.04 -0.46
C ILE A 174 -7.38 -12.50 -1.36
N GLY A 175 -7.80 -13.29 -2.36
CA GLY A 175 -8.87 -12.91 -3.29
C GLY A 175 -8.55 -11.70 -4.18
N VAL A 176 -7.27 -11.38 -4.39
CA VAL A 176 -6.84 -10.27 -5.25
C VAL A 176 -6.48 -10.77 -6.65
N THR A 177 -6.82 -9.99 -7.66
CA THR A 177 -6.47 -10.25 -9.07
C THR A 177 -5.98 -8.98 -9.75
N LEU A 178 -5.42 -9.11 -10.95
CA LEU A 178 -5.14 -7.99 -11.85
C LEU A 178 -6.14 -7.99 -12.99
N ASN A 179 -6.74 -6.83 -13.28
CA ASN A 179 -7.58 -6.68 -14.46
C ASN A 179 -6.74 -6.52 -15.75
N SER A 180 -7.39 -6.34 -16.91
CA SER A 180 -6.73 -6.16 -18.21
C SER A 180 -5.76 -4.97 -18.25
N TRP A 181 -5.97 -3.97 -17.38
CA TRP A 181 -5.16 -2.76 -17.25
C TRP A 181 -4.06 -2.88 -16.17
N GLN A 182 -3.83 -4.08 -15.63
CA GLN A 182 -2.87 -4.34 -14.55
C GLN A 182 -3.17 -3.59 -13.25
N VAL A 183 -4.45 -3.27 -13.01
CA VAL A 183 -4.92 -2.69 -11.74
C VAL A 183 -5.40 -3.80 -10.82
N LEU A 184 -5.06 -3.70 -9.53
CA LEU A 184 -5.50 -4.66 -8.51
C LEU A 184 -7.01 -4.58 -8.30
N VAL A 185 -7.65 -5.74 -8.20
CA VAL A 185 -9.07 -5.89 -7.89
C VAL A 185 -9.19 -6.84 -6.69
N PRO A 186 -9.80 -6.42 -5.56
CA PRO A 186 -10.51 -5.15 -5.31
C PRO A 186 -9.62 -3.90 -5.41
N HIS A 187 -10.18 -2.72 -5.70
CA HIS A 187 -9.37 -1.51 -5.92
C HIS A 187 -8.76 -0.97 -4.62
N LYS A 188 -9.32 -1.33 -3.46
CA LYS A 188 -8.69 -1.09 -2.15
C LYS A 188 -7.61 -2.13 -1.86
N SER A 189 -6.63 -2.17 -2.75
CA SER A 189 -5.46 -3.03 -2.65
C SER A 189 -4.20 -2.27 -3.03
N ALA A 190 -3.05 -2.70 -2.52
CA ALA A 190 -1.76 -2.07 -2.82
C ALA A 190 -0.66 -3.12 -2.96
N SER A 191 0.23 -2.95 -3.94
CA SER A 191 1.46 -3.72 -4.08
C SER A 191 2.66 -2.91 -3.57
N ARG A 192 3.62 -3.58 -2.94
CA ARG A 192 4.82 -2.96 -2.35
C ARG A 192 6.06 -3.85 -2.48
N LEU A 193 7.21 -3.19 -2.57
CA LEU A 193 8.54 -3.78 -2.53
C LEU A 193 9.38 -3.04 -1.49
N VAL A 194 10.02 -3.76 -0.57
CA VAL A 194 10.98 -3.23 0.40
C VAL A 194 12.26 -4.06 0.31
N GLY A 195 13.39 -3.41 0.04
CA GLY A 195 14.72 -4.04 0.11
C GLY A 195 15.21 -4.18 1.55
N LEU A 196 15.86 -5.29 1.84
CA LEU A 196 16.47 -5.63 3.12
C LEU A 196 17.94 -6.01 2.87
N GLY A 197 18.87 -5.50 3.66
CA GLY A 197 20.28 -5.80 3.47
C GLY A 197 21.23 -5.04 4.40
N PRO A 198 22.48 -5.53 4.54
CA PRO A 198 23.48 -4.93 5.43
C PRO A 198 23.99 -3.58 4.92
N GLY A 199 23.77 -3.26 3.64
CA GLY A 199 24.16 -1.97 3.05
C GLY A 199 23.17 -0.84 3.31
N TYR A 200 22.01 -1.12 3.90
CA TYR A 200 21.06 -0.09 4.31
C TYR A 200 21.34 0.37 5.74
N THR A 201 21.29 1.68 5.97
CA THR A 201 21.47 2.30 7.29
C THR A 201 20.14 2.55 8.00
N ALA A 202 19.04 2.72 7.26
CA ALA A 202 17.72 2.98 7.82
C ALA A 202 17.17 1.71 8.51
N ARG A 203 16.52 1.90 9.67
CA ARG A 203 15.86 0.83 10.43
C ARG A 203 14.34 0.85 10.30
N ARG A 204 13.80 1.88 9.67
CA ARG A 204 12.36 2.07 9.47
C ARG A 204 12.06 2.21 7.99
N VAL A 205 10.99 1.58 7.54
CA VAL A 205 10.53 1.65 6.15
C VAL A 205 9.75 2.94 5.96
N GLU A 206 10.41 3.92 5.37
CA GLU A 206 9.80 5.21 5.05
C GLU A 206 9.10 5.20 3.69
N SER A 207 8.32 6.26 3.44
CA SER A 207 7.64 6.46 2.16
C SER A 207 8.61 6.89 1.06
N ALA A 208 8.35 6.41 -0.16
CA ALA A 208 9.02 6.91 -1.37
C ALA A 208 8.45 8.23 -1.92
N CYS A 209 7.61 8.95 -1.15
CA CYS A 209 6.95 10.19 -1.59
C CYS A 209 7.90 11.24 -2.19
N ARG A 210 9.15 11.35 -1.72
CA ARG A 210 10.13 12.30 -2.27
C ARG A 210 10.49 12.03 -3.74
N PHE A 211 10.31 10.80 -4.20
CA PHE A 211 10.53 10.34 -5.58
C PHE A 211 9.23 10.26 -6.40
N CYS A 212 8.10 10.68 -5.82
CA CYS A 212 6.81 10.63 -6.50
C CYS A 212 6.63 11.84 -7.43
N PRO A 213 6.17 11.64 -8.68
CA PRO A 213 5.89 12.75 -9.59
C PRO A 213 4.76 13.66 -9.09
N GLN A 214 3.91 13.18 -8.19
CA GLN A 214 2.80 13.94 -7.61
C GLN A 214 3.16 14.64 -6.28
N ARG A 215 4.42 14.62 -5.83
CA ARG A 215 4.75 15.06 -4.46
C ARG A 215 4.33 16.51 -4.16
N GLU A 216 4.41 17.41 -5.13
CA GLU A 216 4.12 18.85 -4.94
C GLU A 216 2.62 19.13 -4.74
N THR A 217 1.77 18.30 -5.35
CA THR A 217 0.31 18.44 -5.35
C THR A 217 -0.38 17.42 -4.44
N CYS A 218 0.36 16.44 -3.91
CA CYS A 218 -0.18 15.41 -3.05
C CYS A 218 -0.56 15.96 -1.68
N TRP A 219 -1.81 15.73 -1.27
CA TRP A 219 -2.34 16.10 0.04
C TRP A 219 -1.81 15.24 1.20
N ARG A 220 -1.16 14.09 0.89
CA ARG A 220 -0.55 13.17 1.87
C ARG A 220 0.97 13.29 1.98
N ARG A 221 1.57 14.36 1.47
CA ARG A 221 3.03 14.54 1.52
C ARG A 221 3.58 14.83 2.92
N HIS A 222 2.71 15.17 3.87
CA HIS A 222 3.01 15.56 5.26
C HIS A 222 2.46 14.54 6.25
#